data_AF-A0A151WZY9-F1
#
_entry.id   AF-A0A151WZY9-F1
#
_cell.length_a   1.000
_cell.length_b   1.000
_cell.length_c   1.000
_cell.angle_alpha   90.00
_cell.angle_beta   90.00
_cell.angle_gamma   90.00
#
_symmetry.space_group_name_H-M   'P 1'
#
loop_
_entity.id
_entity.type
_entity.pdbx_description
1 polymer ?
#
loop_
_entity_poly.entity_id
_entity_poly.type
_entity_poly.pdbx_seq_one_letter_code
_entity_poly.pdbx_strand_id
1 'polypeptide(L)'
;MPEINPEVLKVFGFWGSILVLKLLAMTPLTARQRIRKNAFANQEDIMHAGKGKVVYDDPDVERVRRAHLNDLENILPWFIITYLWLGTGPSPWLAKIFIRTFVLSRIAHTASYIFLQQQPMRAITFFVAFGIIGYQAVKTLMYYS
;
A
#
# COMPACT_ATOMS: atom_id res chain seq x y z
N MET A 1 15.43 23.34 -11.20
CA MET A 1 14.87 22.51 -10.11
C MET A 1 16.04 22.00 -9.29
N PRO A 2 15.94 21.94 -7.95
CA PRO A 2 16.95 21.26 -7.14
C PRO A 2 17.14 19.84 -7.68
N GLU A 3 18.38 19.42 -7.88
CA GLU A 3 18.67 18.03 -8.20
C GLU A 3 18.26 17.16 -7.01
N ILE A 4 17.50 16.09 -7.26
CA ILE A 4 17.10 15.17 -6.18
C ILE A 4 18.37 14.51 -5.64
N ASN A 5 18.57 14.57 -4.32
CA ASN A 5 19.71 13.95 -3.68
C ASN A 5 19.82 12.45 -4.06
N PRO A 6 20.93 12.00 -4.67
CA PRO A 6 21.08 10.61 -5.16
C PRO A 6 20.95 9.56 -4.06
N GLU A 7 21.39 9.87 -2.84
CA GLU A 7 21.27 8.97 -1.69
C GLU A 7 19.80 8.74 -1.32
N VAL A 8 19.00 9.82 -1.33
CA VAL A 8 17.58 9.75 -1.01
C VAL A 8 16.81 9.04 -2.11
N LEU A 9 17.16 9.28 -3.38
CA LEU A 9 16.56 8.58 -4.52
C LEU A 9 16.82 7.07 -4.46
N LYS A 10 18.03 6.65 -4.06
CA LYS A 10 18.35 5.22 -3.83
C LYS A 10 17.46 4.61 -2.76
N VAL A 11 17.23 5.32 -1.66
CA VAL A 11 16.34 4.86 -0.58
C VAL A 11 14.89 4.78 -1.08
N PHE A 12 14.42 5.80 -1.79
CA PHE A 12 13.08 5.80 -2.39
C PHE A 12 12.88 4.64 -3.37
N GLY A 13 13.84 4.39 -4.26
CA GLY A 13 13.77 3.30 -5.22
C GLY A 13 13.76 1.92 -4.55
N PHE A 14 14.62 1.70 -3.54
CA PHE A 14 14.67 0.44 -2.80
C PHE A 14 13.36 0.16 -2.05
N TRP A 15 12.91 1.10 -1.22
CA TRP A 15 11.70 0.93 -0.42
C TRP A 15 10.42 0.97 -1.27
N GLY A 16 10.41 1.77 -2.33
CA GLY A 16 9.36 1.78 -3.33
C GLY A 16 9.21 0.42 -4.00
N SER A 17 10.32 -0.20 -4.43
CA SER A 17 10.30 -1.54 -5.03
C SER A 17 9.68 -2.60 -4.09
N ILE A 18 9.97 -2.51 -2.79
CA ILE A 18 9.35 -3.40 -1.77
C ILE A 18 7.82 -3.22 -1.75
N LEU A 19 7.32 -1.98 -1.79
CA LEU A 19 5.87 -1.72 -1.83
C LEU A 19 5.22 -2.22 -3.11
N VAL A 20 5.88 -2.10 -4.26
CA VAL A 20 5.39 -2.64 -5.53
C VAL A 20 5.31 -4.17 -5.46
N LEU A 21 6.35 -4.84 -4.99
CA LEU A 21 6.33 -6.29 -4.80
C LEU A 21 5.19 -6.73 -3.89
N LYS A 22 4.96 -5.97 -2.82
CA LYS A 22 3.86 -6.21 -1.89
C LYS A 22 2.49 -6.02 -2.55
N LEU A 23 2.28 -4.98 -3.36
CA LEU A 23 1.06 -4.79 -4.15
C LEU A 23 0.84 -5.98 -5.11
N LEU A 24 1.89 -6.38 -5.83
CA LEU A 24 1.84 -7.54 -6.72
C LEU A 24 1.50 -8.83 -5.98
N ALA A 25 1.98 -9.00 -4.74
CA ALA A 25 1.65 -10.16 -3.90
C ALA A 25 0.19 -10.18 -3.40
N MET A 26 -0.49 -9.04 -3.31
CA MET A 26 -1.90 -8.98 -2.86
C MET A 26 -2.88 -9.61 -3.86
N THR A 27 -2.58 -9.54 -5.16
CA THR A 27 -3.39 -10.16 -6.23
C THR A 27 -3.45 -11.69 -6.12
N PRO A 28 -2.33 -12.44 -6.12
CA PRO A 28 -2.36 -13.89 -5.97
C PRO A 28 -2.85 -14.33 -4.59
N LEU A 29 -2.66 -13.54 -3.53
CA LEU A 29 -3.27 -13.81 -2.22
C LEU A 29 -4.80 -13.79 -2.28
N THR A 30 -5.37 -12.81 -2.99
CA THR A 30 -6.83 -12.74 -3.21
C THR A 30 -7.31 -13.95 -4.01
N ALA A 31 -6.63 -14.31 -5.09
CA ALA A 31 -6.96 -15.48 -5.91
C ALA A 31 -6.89 -16.78 -5.10
N ARG A 32 -5.82 -16.97 -4.31
CA ARG A 32 -5.66 -18.12 -3.41
C ARG A 32 -6.82 -18.22 -2.41
N GLN A 33 -7.27 -17.09 -1.86
CA GLN A 33 -8.39 -17.09 -0.92
C GLN A 33 -9.71 -17.47 -1.61
N ARG A 34 -9.96 -16.99 -2.83
CA ARG A 34 -11.13 -17.39 -3.64
C ARG A 34 -11.16 -18.88 -3.91
N ILE A 35 -10.03 -19.45 -4.35
CA ILE A 35 -9.89 -20.89 -4.59
C ILE A 35 -10.12 -21.69 -3.30
N ARG A 36 -9.47 -21.28 -2.19
CA ARG A 36 -9.61 -21.96 -0.89
C ARG A 36 -11.06 -21.98 -0.39
N LYS A 37 -11.81 -20.90 -0.61
CA LYS A 37 -13.21 -20.76 -0.15
C LYS A 37 -14.22 -21.25 -1.19
N ASN A 38 -13.77 -21.66 -2.38
CA ASN A 38 -14.61 -21.92 -3.56
C ASN A 38 -15.63 -20.78 -3.84
N ALA A 39 -15.19 -19.55 -3.57
CA ALA A 39 -15.97 -18.32 -3.67
C ALA A 39 -15.43 -17.48 -4.83
N PHE A 40 -15.96 -17.75 -6.02
CA PHE A 40 -15.47 -17.19 -7.27
C PHE A 40 -16.25 -15.94 -7.68
N ALA A 41 -15.62 -15.08 -8.47
CA ALA A 41 -16.26 -13.87 -8.98
C ALA A 41 -16.98 -14.11 -10.32
N ASN A 42 -16.44 -15.02 -11.14
CA ASN A 42 -16.97 -15.33 -12.45
C ASN A 42 -17.45 -16.78 -12.52
N GLN A 43 -18.46 -17.05 -13.35
CA GLN A 43 -18.98 -18.40 -13.57
C GLN A 43 -17.98 -19.29 -14.32
N GLU A 44 -17.16 -18.70 -15.20
CA GLU A 44 -16.08 -19.40 -15.91
C GLU A 44 -15.06 -20.02 -14.95
N ASP A 45 -14.72 -19.33 -13.85
CA ASP A 45 -13.78 -19.82 -12.84
C ASP A 45 -14.30 -21.09 -12.15
N ILE A 46 -15.62 -21.17 -11.96
CA ILE A 46 -16.28 -22.34 -11.36
C ILE A 46 -16.21 -23.53 -12.32
N MET A 47 -16.41 -23.29 -13.62
CA MET A 47 -16.30 -24.34 -14.64
C MET A 47 -14.88 -24.94 -14.66
N HIS A 48 -13.86 -24.11 -14.49
CA HIS A 48 -12.46 -24.57 -14.41
C HIS A 48 -12.14 -25.24 -13.07
N ALA A 49 -12.68 -24.75 -11.95
CA ALA A 49 -12.45 -25.31 -10.62
C ALA A 49 -13.24 -26.62 -10.36
N GLY A 50 -14.28 -26.89 -11.15
CA GLY A 50 -15.15 -28.07 -11.03
C GLY A 50 -16.11 -28.04 -9.83
N LYS A 51 -16.00 -27.04 -8.95
CA LYS A 51 -16.85 -26.82 -7.77
C LYS A 51 -16.76 -25.38 -7.28
N GLY A 52 -17.83 -24.87 -6.68
CA GLY A 52 -17.88 -23.54 -6.07
C GLY A 52 -19.15 -22.78 -6.40
N LYS A 53 -19.23 -21.55 -5.91
CA LYS A 53 -20.37 -20.65 -6.15
C LYS A 53 -19.88 -19.25 -6.46
N VAL A 54 -20.66 -18.54 -7.28
CA VAL A 54 -20.44 -17.11 -7.53
C VAL A 54 -20.83 -16.37 -6.25
N VAL A 55 -19.85 -15.80 -5.57
CA VAL A 55 -20.02 -15.13 -4.27
C VAL A 55 -19.10 -13.92 -4.23
N TYR A 56 -19.71 -12.76 -4.01
CA TYR A 56 -19.01 -11.48 -3.96
C TYR A 56 -18.79 -10.98 -2.53
N ASP A 57 -19.43 -11.59 -1.54
CA ASP A 57 -19.48 -11.13 -0.15
C ASP A 57 -18.79 -12.09 0.83
N ASP A 58 -17.97 -13.04 0.36
CA ASP A 58 -17.21 -13.93 1.26
C ASP A 58 -16.32 -13.07 2.19
N PRO A 59 -16.52 -13.14 3.52
CA PRO A 59 -15.87 -12.21 4.45
C PRO A 59 -14.35 -12.27 4.42
N ASP A 60 -13.76 -13.42 4.08
CA ASP A 60 -12.30 -13.58 4.04
C ASP A 60 -11.72 -13.08 2.72
N VAL A 61 -12.41 -13.33 1.59
CA VAL A 61 -12.01 -12.77 0.28
C VAL A 61 -12.11 -11.24 0.31
N GLU A 62 -13.23 -10.71 0.81
CA GLU A 62 -13.45 -9.27 0.92
C GLU A 62 -12.49 -8.60 1.91
N ARG A 63 -11.94 -9.34 2.87
CA ARG A 63 -10.89 -8.84 3.75
C ARG A 63 -9.60 -8.60 2.97
N VAL A 64 -9.13 -9.55 2.18
CA VAL A 64 -7.92 -9.38 1.36
C VAL A 64 -8.15 -8.29 0.30
N ARG A 65 -9.34 -8.25 -0.32
CA ARG A 65 -9.69 -7.22 -1.30
C ARG A 65 -9.66 -5.82 -0.72
N ARG A 66 -10.22 -5.61 0.48
CA ARG A 66 -10.18 -4.30 1.17
C ARG A 66 -8.77 -3.90 1.59
N ALA A 67 -7.94 -4.85 2.02
CA ALA A 67 -6.53 -4.58 2.29
C ALA A 67 -5.80 -4.11 1.02
N HIS A 68 -6.03 -4.79 -0.11
CA HIS A 68 -5.45 -4.42 -1.40
C HIS A 68 -5.95 -3.05 -1.89
N LEU A 69 -7.25 -2.76 -1.76
CA LEU A 69 -7.81 -1.46 -2.12
C LEU A 69 -7.17 -0.33 -1.29
N ASN A 70 -7.06 -0.53 0.03
CA ASN A 70 -6.43 0.45 0.89
C ASN A 70 -4.94 0.67 0.53
N ASP A 71 -4.26 -0.36 0.04
CA ASP A 71 -2.91 -0.21 -0.48
C ASP A 71 -2.86 0.64 -1.75
N LEU A 72 -3.78 0.44 -2.70
CA LEU A 72 -3.87 1.28 -3.88
C LEU A 72 -4.16 2.73 -3.53
N GLU A 73 -5.11 2.97 -2.62
CA GLU A 73 -5.50 4.31 -2.15
C GLU A 73 -4.38 5.07 -1.42
N ASN A 74 -3.40 4.38 -0.84
CA ASN A 74 -2.34 5.03 -0.05
C ASN A 74 -0.97 5.01 -0.74
N ILE A 75 -0.59 3.88 -1.34
CA ILE A 75 0.74 3.70 -1.93
C ILE A 75 0.86 4.53 -3.22
N LEU A 76 -0.19 4.60 -4.06
CA LEU A 76 -0.14 5.36 -5.30
C LEU A 76 0.01 6.86 -5.05
N PRO A 77 -0.80 7.51 -4.20
CA PRO A 77 -0.58 8.91 -3.85
C PRO A 77 0.78 9.14 -3.21
N TRP A 78 1.25 8.21 -2.36
CA TRP A 78 2.56 8.33 -1.73
C TRP A 78 3.72 8.32 -2.73
N PHE A 79 3.69 7.46 -3.76
CA PHE A 79 4.70 7.46 -4.82
C PHE A 79 4.78 8.82 -5.52
N ILE A 80 3.62 9.36 -5.89
CA ILE A 80 3.52 10.63 -6.60
C ILE A 80 4.01 11.77 -5.71
N ILE A 81 3.44 11.92 -4.51
CA ILE A 81 3.76 13.07 -3.67
C ILE A 81 5.16 13.00 -3.08
N THR A 82 5.66 11.81 -2.75
CA THR A 82 7.04 11.67 -2.28
C THR A 82 8.01 12.07 -3.37
N TYR A 83 7.82 11.63 -4.61
CA TYR A 83 8.69 12.01 -5.72
C TYR A 83 8.72 13.53 -5.93
N LEU A 84 7.55 14.18 -5.94
CA LEU A 84 7.45 15.64 -6.03
C LEU A 84 8.12 16.35 -4.84
N TRP A 85 7.87 15.85 -3.63
CA TRP A 85 8.44 16.40 -2.40
C TRP A 85 9.96 16.26 -2.37
N LEU A 86 10.54 15.15 -2.84
CA LEU A 86 11.98 14.99 -2.97
C LEU A 86 12.61 16.03 -3.91
N GLY A 87 11.87 16.47 -4.93
CA GLY A 87 12.26 17.57 -5.82
C GLY A 87 12.32 18.95 -5.16
N THR A 88 11.75 19.11 -3.95
CA THR A 88 11.83 20.36 -3.17
C THR A 88 13.13 20.49 -2.35
N GLY A 89 14.01 19.49 -2.41
CA GLY A 89 15.26 19.46 -1.65
C GLY A 89 15.10 19.31 -0.12
N PRO A 90 14.31 18.36 0.39
CA PRO A 90 14.17 18.15 1.83
C PRO A 90 15.47 17.60 2.45
N SER A 91 15.62 17.76 3.76
CA SER A 91 16.72 17.14 4.51
C SER A 91 16.81 15.63 4.23
N PRO A 92 17.97 15.09 3.81
CA PRO A 92 18.12 13.66 3.53
C PRO A 92 17.77 12.76 4.72
N TRP A 93 18.05 13.22 5.94
CA TRP A 93 17.68 12.51 7.16
C TRP A 93 16.16 12.38 7.29
N LEU A 94 15.43 13.48 7.10
CA LEU A 94 13.97 13.49 7.20
C LEU A 94 13.33 12.63 6.10
N ALA A 95 13.82 12.75 4.87
CA ALA A 95 13.33 11.97 3.75
C ALA A 95 13.49 10.46 3.97
N LYS A 96 14.68 10.04 4.45
CA LYS A 96 14.95 8.64 4.79
C LYS A 96 13.99 8.11 5.87
N ILE A 97 13.70 8.90 6.91
CA ILE A 97 12.76 8.51 7.97
C ILE A 97 11.35 8.38 7.41
N PHE A 98 10.87 9.34 6.63
CA PHE A 98 9.50 9.33 6.10
C PHE A 98 9.27 8.17 5.14
N ILE A 99 10.23 7.90 4.24
CA ILE A 99 10.15 6.76 3.33
C ILE A 99 10.05 5.45 4.12
N ARG A 100 10.98 5.21 5.05
CA ARG A 100 11.01 3.98 5.86
C ARG A 100 9.75 3.82 6.70
N THR A 101 9.35 4.89 7.39
CA THR A 101 8.17 4.87 8.28
C THR A 101 6.90 4.60 7.49
N PHE A 102 6.75 5.22 6.30
CA PHE A 102 5.61 4.94 5.44
C PHE A 102 5.56 3.47 5.03
N VAL A 103 6.66 2.92 4.49
CA VAL A 103 6.68 1.53 4.01
C VAL A 103 6.44 0.54 5.14
N LEU A 104 7.11 0.71 6.28
CA LEU A 104 6.90 -0.13 7.46
C LEU A 104 5.45 -0.05 7.96
N SER A 105 4.87 1.15 7.97
CA SER A 105 3.46 1.34 8.33
C SER A 105 2.52 0.60 7.37
N ARG A 106 2.77 0.62 6.05
CA ARG A 106 1.95 -0.10 5.07
C ARG A 106 2.07 -1.62 5.19
N ILE A 107 3.26 -2.12 5.51
CA ILE A 107 3.47 -3.55 5.77
C ILE A 107 2.71 -3.95 7.05
N ALA A 108 2.88 -3.19 8.13
CA ALA A 108 2.19 -3.43 9.41
C ALA A 108 0.66 -3.33 9.27
N HIS A 109 0.15 -2.36 8.50
CA HIS A 109 -1.28 -2.23 8.21
C HIS A 109 -1.82 -3.50 7.56
N THR A 110 -1.12 -4.02 6.54
CA THR A 110 -1.54 -5.22 5.81
C THR A 110 -1.48 -6.47 6.69
N ALA A 111 -0.42 -6.59 7.49
CA ALA A 111 -0.28 -7.69 8.44
C ALA A 111 -1.40 -7.65 9.50
N SER A 112 -1.75 -6.45 10.00
CA SER A 112 -2.85 -6.27 10.94
C SER A 112 -4.21 -6.61 10.32
N TYR A 113 -4.39 -6.31 9.03
CA TYR A 113 -5.63 -6.53 8.30
C TYR A 113 -5.87 -8.01 8.01
N ILE A 114 -4.82 -8.75 7.64
CA ILE A 114 -4.93 -10.14 7.18
C ILE A 114 -4.74 -11.15 8.32
N PHE A 115 -3.72 -10.96 9.17
CA PHE A 115 -3.28 -11.99 10.12
C PHE A 115 -3.79 -11.77 11.55
N LEU A 116 -3.72 -10.54 12.04
CA LEU A 116 -3.92 -10.27 13.48
C LEU A 116 -5.34 -9.82 13.82
N GLN A 117 -6.06 -9.17 12.89
CA GLN A 117 -7.36 -8.55 13.13
C GLN A 117 -7.37 -7.59 14.34
N GLN A 118 -6.21 -7.06 14.70
CA GLN A 118 -6.04 -6.24 15.90
C GLN A 118 -6.33 -4.77 15.61
N GLN A 119 -7.51 -4.33 16.05
CA GLN A 119 -7.67 -2.93 16.46
C GLN A 119 -6.93 -2.74 17.79
N PRO A 120 -6.18 -1.64 18.01
CA PRO A 120 -6.16 -0.37 17.27
C PRO A 120 -5.03 -0.23 16.24
N MET A 121 -4.19 -1.25 16.05
CA MET A 121 -2.97 -1.18 15.22
C MET A 121 -3.24 -0.77 13.76
N ARG A 122 -4.38 -1.21 13.21
CA ARG A 122 -4.82 -0.80 11.87
C ARG A 122 -5.04 0.71 11.76
N ALA A 123 -5.72 1.31 12.74
CA ALA A 123 -5.98 2.75 12.74
C ALA A 123 -4.68 3.54 12.92
N ILE A 124 -3.83 3.13 13.84
CA ILE A 124 -2.54 3.79 14.11
C ILE A 124 -1.66 3.81 12.86
N THR A 125 -1.48 2.65 12.22
CA THR A 125 -0.67 2.53 11.00
C THR A 125 -1.26 3.34 9.84
N PHE A 126 -2.58 3.35 9.69
CA PHE A 126 -3.25 4.19 8.72
C PHE A 126 -2.97 5.69 8.94
N PHE A 127 -3.17 6.21 10.15
CA PHE A 127 -2.96 7.63 10.44
C PHE A 127 -1.51 8.07 10.31
N VAL A 128 -0.53 7.20 10.64
CA VAL A 128 0.89 7.47 10.40
C VAL A 128 1.17 7.65 8.91
N ALA A 129 0.67 6.73 8.07
CA ALA A 129 0.86 6.81 6.63
C ALA A 129 0.18 8.05 6.03
N PHE A 130 -1.06 8.33 6.47
CA PHE A 130 -1.84 9.47 6.03
C PHE A 130 -1.18 10.81 6.41
N GLY A 131 -0.66 10.92 7.64
CA GLY A 131 0.05 12.10 8.11
C GLY A 131 1.32 12.40 7.30
N ILE A 132 2.08 11.38 6.90
CA ILE A 132 3.26 11.54 6.03
C ILE A 132 2.85 12.11 4.67
N ILE A 133 1.84 11.52 4.03
CA ILE A 133 1.32 12.00 2.74
C ILE A 133 0.85 13.46 2.87
N GLY A 134 0.09 13.78 3.91
CA GLY A 134 -0.42 15.12 4.16
C GLY A 134 0.69 16.16 4.35
N TYR A 135 1.72 15.83 5.15
CA TYR A 135 2.88 16.69 5.32
C TYR A 135 3.60 16.94 3.98
N GLN A 136 3.88 15.87 3.22
CA GLN A 136 4.57 15.97 1.93
C GLN A 136 3.74 16.81 0.96
N ALA A 137 2.42 16.63 0.93
CA ALA A 137 1.50 17.40 0.09
C ALA A 137 1.54 18.90 0.42
N VAL A 138 1.37 19.26 1.68
CA VAL A 138 1.40 20.66 2.11
C VAL A 138 2.77 21.29 1.83
N LYS A 139 3.87 20.60 2.17
CA LYS A 139 5.22 21.12 1.92
C LYS A 139 5.53 21.31 0.44
N THR A 140 5.08 20.37 -0.40
CA THR A 140 5.25 20.46 -1.85
C THR A 140 4.43 21.62 -2.40
N LEU A 141 3.16 21.75 -1.98
CA LEU A 141 2.29 22.86 -2.39
C LEU A 141 2.90 24.22 -2.03
N MET A 142 3.35 24.39 -0.79
CA MET A 142 3.98 25.64 -0.32
C MET A 142 5.29 26.00 -1.04
N TYR A 143 5.96 25.02 -1.65
CA TYR A 143 7.21 25.27 -2.39
C TYR A 143 6.94 25.76 -3.81
N TYR A 144 5.85 25.30 -4.44
CA TYR A 144 5.49 25.63 -5.82
C TYR A 144 4.44 26.73 -5.96
N SER A 145 3.81 27.16 -4.86
CA SER A 145 2.94 28.34 -4.79
C SER A 145 3.75 29.63 -4.80
#